data_AF-A0A0H5CTI3-F1
#
_entry.id   AF-A0A0H5CTI3-F1
#
_cell.length_a   1.000
_cell.length_b   1.000
_cell.length_c   1.000
_cell.angle_alpha   90.00
_cell.angle_beta   90.00
_cell.angle_gamma   90.00
#
_symmetry.space_group_name_H-M   'P 1'
#
loop_
_entity.id
_entity.type
_entity.pdbx_description
1 polymer ?
#
loop_
_entity_poly.entity_id
_entity_poly.type
_entity_poly.pdbx_seq_one_letter_code
_entity_poly.pdbx_strand_id
1 'polypeptide(L)'
;MRRLLIAVAAGALLAGCSATPPRPDVTFYSDGESVRATPFVLFDIETSTQEQDRDAIVRLDMRPGQPVQVSVSNEIAEQPWGVAFSYINRDGQRVDASSKVFLPKDKQHAWTLELPNPDDRLVLAAVQRMAIVNGDRLVQTGYWVLAAQDS
;
A
#
# COMPACT_ATOMS: atom_id res chain seq x y z
N MET A 1 -45.37 -31.04 -45.33
CA MET A 1 -44.08 -31.40 -44.71
C MET A 1 -43.01 -30.43 -45.16
N ARG A 2 -42.52 -29.57 -44.25
CA ARG A 2 -41.14 -29.06 -44.20
C ARG A 2 -41.07 -28.07 -43.04
N ARG A 3 -40.50 -28.54 -41.93
CA ARG A 3 -40.20 -27.73 -40.74
C ARG A 3 -38.96 -26.89 -41.05
N LEU A 4 -39.05 -25.58 -40.88
CA LEU A 4 -37.88 -24.68 -40.91
C LEU A 4 -37.65 -24.21 -39.49
N LEU A 5 -36.67 -24.84 -38.85
CA LEU A 5 -36.11 -24.44 -37.55
C LEU A 5 -35.21 -23.22 -37.80
N ILE A 6 -35.64 -22.06 -37.33
CA ILE A 6 -34.79 -20.86 -37.28
C ILE A 6 -34.04 -20.93 -35.95
N ALA A 7 -32.77 -21.38 -36.01
CA ALA A 7 -31.83 -21.24 -34.90
C ALA A 7 -31.35 -19.79 -34.84
N VAL A 8 -31.86 -19.03 -33.86
CA VAL A 8 -31.31 -17.71 -33.52
C VAL A 8 -30.05 -17.96 -32.68
N ALA A 9 -28.89 -17.83 -33.32
CA ALA A 9 -27.61 -17.79 -32.63
C ALA A 9 -27.53 -16.47 -31.84
N ALA A 10 -27.68 -16.54 -30.53
CA ALA A 10 -27.37 -15.43 -29.64
C ALA A 10 -25.84 -15.26 -29.61
N GLY A 11 -25.34 -14.34 -30.40
CA GLY A 11 -23.95 -13.89 -30.31
C GLY A 11 -23.73 -13.20 -28.98
N ALA A 12 -23.06 -13.88 -28.05
CA ALA A 12 -22.54 -13.27 -26.85
C ALA A 12 -21.40 -12.31 -27.25
N LEU A 13 -21.72 -11.01 -27.28
CA LEU A 13 -20.73 -9.95 -27.29
C LEU A 13 -20.01 -9.98 -25.94
N LEU A 14 -18.90 -10.72 -25.86
CA LEU A 14 -17.92 -10.54 -24.80
C LEU A 14 -17.29 -9.17 -25.02
N ALA A 15 -17.90 -8.14 -24.44
CA ALA A 15 -17.24 -6.86 -24.26
C ALA A 15 -16.00 -7.14 -23.41
N GLY A 16 -14.83 -7.07 -24.04
CA GLY A 16 -13.55 -7.08 -23.32
C GLY A 16 -13.55 -5.88 -22.39
N CYS A 17 -13.73 -6.12 -21.09
CA CYS A 17 -13.34 -5.15 -20.10
C CYS A 17 -11.83 -5.01 -20.23
N SER A 18 -11.37 -3.96 -20.89
CA SER A 18 -10.02 -3.43 -20.70
C SER A 18 -9.94 -3.01 -19.23
N ALA A 19 -9.70 -3.97 -18.34
CA ALA A 19 -9.51 -3.70 -16.94
C ALA A 19 -8.18 -2.94 -16.84
N THR A 20 -8.27 -1.62 -16.66
CA THR A 20 -7.13 -0.85 -16.19
C THR A 20 -6.55 -1.60 -14.98
N PRO A 21 -5.23 -1.86 -14.95
CA PRO A 21 -4.61 -2.52 -13.81
C PRO A 21 -5.04 -1.84 -12.51
N PRO A 22 -5.37 -2.59 -11.44
CA PRO A 22 -5.72 -1.99 -10.16
C PRO A 22 -4.62 -1.02 -9.73
N ARG A 23 -5.01 0.18 -9.32
CA ARG A 23 -4.04 1.13 -8.76
C ARG A 23 -3.55 0.55 -7.43
N PRO A 24 -2.22 0.45 -7.20
CA PRO A 24 -1.68 -0.14 -5.97
C PRO A 24 -2.14 0.66 -4.75
N ASP A 25 -2.71 -0.04 -3.78
CA ASP A 25 -3.18 0.50 -2.51
C ASP A 25 -2.53 -0.19 -1.31
N VAL A 26 -2.63 0.47 -0.17
CA VAL A 26 -2.21 -0.03 1.14
C VAL A 26 -3.38 0.15 2.10
N THR A 27 -3.69 -0.90 2.87
CA THR A 27 -4.65 -0.81 3.97
C THR A 27 -3.91 -0.79 5.29
N PHE A 28 -4.22 0.21 6.11
CA PHE A 28 -3.78 0.29 7.50
C PHE A 28 -4.96 -0.06 8.41
N TYR A 29 -4.74 -0.98 9.35
CA TYR A 29 -5.72 -1.35 10.37
C TYR A 29 -5.12 -1.18 11.75
N SER A 30 -5.86 -0.52 12.64
CA SER A 30 -5.54 -0.42 14.05
C SER A 30 -6.82 -0.13 14.83
N ASP A 31 -6.87 -0.62 16.07
CA ASP A 31 -7.93 -0.32 17.04
C ASP A 31 -9.38 -0.52 16.53
N GLY A 32 -9.58 -1.51 15.65
CA GLY A 32 -10.90 -1.79 15.07
C GLY A 32 -11.25 -0.99 13.81
N GLU A 33 -10.44 0.00 13.43
CA GLU A 33 -10.65 0.84 12.26
C GLU A 33 -9.69 0.49 11.13
N SER A 34 -10.14 0.67 9.88
CA SER A 34 -9.32 0.49 8.68
C SER A 34 -9.38 1.71 7.79
N VAL A 35 -8.24 2.12 7.24
CA VAL A 35 -8.16 3.12 6.18
C VAL A 35 -7.33 2.61 5.02
N ARG A 36 -7.80 2.89 3.80
CA ARG A 36 -7.11 2.54 2.56
C ARG A 36 -6.43 3.78 2.00
N ALA A 37 -5.11 3.73 1.89
CA ALA A 37 -4.29 4.75 1.26
C ALA A 37 -4.11 4.47 -0.23
N THR A 38 -4.26 5.51 -1.04
CA THR A 38 -3.75 5.58 -2.42
C THR A 38 -2.31 6.10 -2.41
N PRO A 39 -1.56 5.99 -3.53
CA PRO A 39 -0.18 6.47 -3.57
C PRO A 39 -0.15 8.00 -3.37
N PHE A 40 0.65 8.46 -2.41
CA PHE A 40 0.97 9.88 -2.28
C PHE A 40 1.92 10.33 -3.40
N VAL A 41 2.89 9.47 -3.74
CA VAL A 41 3.66 9.56 -4.98
C VAL A 41 3.71 8.18 -5.60
N LEU A 42 3.63 8.13 -6.92
CA LEU A 42 3.89 6.96 -7.74
C LEU A 42 4.80 7.37 -8.90
N PHE A 43 5.97 6.74 -8.99
CA PHE A 43 6.92 6.97 -10.07
C PHE A 43 6.97 5.74 -10.99
N ASP A 44 6.69 5.97 -12.27
CA ASP A 44 6.86 4.98 -13.32
C ASP A 44 8.25 5.19 -13.97
N ILE A 45 9.09 4.18 -13.83
CA ILE A 45 10.46 4.20 -14.35
C ILE A 45 10.48 4.11 -15.88
N GLU A 46 9.56 3.36 -16.48
CA GLU A 46 9.53 3.12 -17.93
C GLU A 46 9.18 4.41 -18.68
N THR A 47 8.17 5.12 -18.17
CA THR A 47 7.72 6.39 -18.78
C THR A 47 8.41 7.61 -18.20
N SER A 48 9.18 7.45 -17.11
CA SER A 48 9.77 8.56 -16.35
C SER A 48 8.73 9.59 -15.89
N THR A 49 7.52 9.13 -15.57
CA THR A 49 6.42 9.98 -15.09
C THR A 49 6.22 9.84 -13.59
N GLN A 50 5.82 10.94 -12.94
CA GLN A 50 5.51 10.95 -11.51
C GLN A 50 4.09 11.47 -11.31
N GLU A 51 3.26 10.66 -10.67
CA GLU A 51 1.99 11.08 -10.09
C GLU A 51 2.22 11.48 -8.64
N GLN A 52 1.64 12.62 -8.22
CA GLN A 52 1.64 13.03 -6.83
C GLN A 52 0.24 13.49 -6.42
N ASP A 53 -0.26 12.94 -5.32
CA ASP A 53 -1.53 13.29 -4.71
C ASP A 53 -1.29 13.67 -3.24
N ARG A 54 -1.39 14.97 -2.94
CA ARG A 54 -1.14 15.47 -1.58
C ARG A 54 -2.25 15.14 -0.60
N ASP A 55 -3.44 14.82 -1.11
CA ASP A 55 -4.61 14.50 -0.31
C ASP A 55 -4.70 13.00 -0.01
N ALA A 56 -3.78 12.19 -0.55
CA ALA A 56 -3.70 10.74 -0.33
C ALA A 56 -3.19 10.34 1.07
N ILE A 57 -2.82 11.30 1.93
CA ILE A 57 -2.45 11.00 3.32
C ILE A 57 -3.72 10.65 4.10
N VAL A 58 -3.83 9.37 4.48
CA VAL A 58 -4.94 8.89 5.31
C VAL A 58 -4.63 9.09 6.79
N ARG A 59 -5.67 9.14 7.59
CA ARG A 59 -5.60 9.36 9.04
C ARG A 59 -6.35 8.26 9.76
N LEU A 60 -5.86 7.87 10.93
CA LEU A 60 -6.52 6.93 11.81
C LEU A 60 -6.30 7.37 13.26
N ASP A 61 -7.37 7.36 14.05
CA ASP A 61 -7.32 7.75 15.46
C ASP A 61 -6.81 6.56 16.27
N MET A 62 -5.71 6.76 16.99
CA MET A 62 -4.96 5.66 17.60
C MET A 62 -4.60 5.96 19.04
N ARG A 63 -4.85 4.98 19.91
CA ARG A 63 -4.31 4.98 21.27
C ARG A 63 -2.79 4.67 21.26
N PRO A 64 -2.03 5.20 22.24
CA PRO A 64 -0.62 4.83 22.41
C PRO A 64 -0.41 3.31 22.45
N GLY A 65 0.71 2.86 21.87
CA GLY A 65 1.12 1.45 21.85
C GLY A 65 0.27 0.51 20.99
N GLN A 66 -0.80 0.98 20.33
CA GLN A 66 -1.59 0.12 19.46
C GLN A 66 -0.79 -0.30 18.22
N PRO A 67 -0.77 -1.61 17.89
CA PRO A 67 -0.09 -2.08 16.71
C PRO A 67 -0.85 -1.68 15.44
N VAL A 68 -0.11 -1.39 14.36
CA VAL A 68 -0.71 -1.15 13.03
C VAL A 68 -0.47 -2.36 12.15
N GLN A 69 -1.54 -2.98 11.69
CA GLN A 69 -1.46 -3.97 10.63
C GLN A 69 -1.44 -3.25 9.28
N VAL A 70 -0.35 -3.44 8.54
CA VAL A 70 -0.15 -2.89 7.20
C VAL A 70 -0.37 -4.03 6.21
N SER A 71 -1.33 -3.88 5.30
CA SER A 71 -1.56 -4.82 4.19
C SER A 71 -1.31 -4.12 2.86
N VAL A 72 -0.59 -4.77 1.97
CA VAL A 72 -0.23 -4.22 0.66
C VAL A 72 -0.88 -5.01 -0.46
N SER A 73 -1.26 -4.31 -1.53
CA SER A 73 -1.71 -4.90 -2.78
C SER A 73 -0.64 -5.79 -3.43
N ASN A 74 -1.07 -6.66 -4.36
CA ASN A 74 -0.16 -7.60 -5.03
C ASN A 74 0.93 -6.87 -5.83
N GLU A 75 0.56 -5.76 -6.46
CA GLU A 75 1.43 -4.88 -7.25
C GLU A 75 2.58 -4.27 -6.41
N ILE A 76 2.39 -4.14 -5.09
CA ILE A 76 3.43 -3.72 -4.15
C ILE A 76 4.26 -4.93 -3.68
N ALA A 77 3.60 -6.04 -3.33
CA ALA A 77 4.26 -7.25 -2.82
C ALA A 77 5.19 -7.93 -3.85
N GLU A 78 4.92 -7.74 -5.15
CA GLU A 78 5.78 -8.22 -6.24
C GLU A 78 7.03 -7.36 -6.48
N GLN A 79 7.21 -6.29 -5.72
CA GLN A 79 8.38 -5.41 -5.75
C GLN A 79 9.06 -5.37 -4.37
N PRO A 80 10.34 -4.95 -4.27
CA PRO A 80 10.93 -4.65 -2.98
C PRO A 80 10.11 -3.57 -2.25
N TRP A 81 9.75 -3.81 -0.99
CA TRP A 81 9.00 -2.83 -0.20
C TRP A 81 9.36 -2.85 1.28
N GLY A 82 9.03 -1.79 2.00
CA GLY A 82 9.23 -1.71 3.46
C GLY A 82 8.34 -0.64 4.08
N VAL A 83 8.37 -0.52 5.39
CA VAL A 83 7.62 0.48 6.15
C VAL A 83 8.60 1.37 6.90
N ALA A 84 8.62 2.66 6.57
CA ALA A 84 9.30 3.70 7.34
C ALA A 84 8.28 4.35 8.28
N PHE A 85 8.66 4.61 9.52
CA PHE A 85 7.74 5.20 10.49
C PHE A 85 8.47 6.04 11.52
N SER A 86 7.70 6.91 12.17
CA SER A 86 8.19 7.71 13.28
C SER A 86 7.20 7.70 14.42
N TYR A 87 7.72 7.75 15.63
CA TYR A 87 6.93 7.75 16.86
C TYR A 87 7.53 8.72 17.88
N ILE A 88 6.72 9.14 18.85
CA ILE A 88 7.17 9.84 20.04
C ILE A 88 7.39 8.81 21.14
N ASN A 89 8.60 8.77 21.69
CA ASN A 89 8.94 7.89 22.79
C ASN A 89 8.51 8.46 24.16
N ARG A 90 8.69 7.66 25.22
CA ARG A 90 8.45 8.08 26.63
C ARG A 90 9.12 9.39 27.07
N ASP A 91 10.26 9.75 26.46
CA ASP A 91 11.02 10.97 26.77
C ASP A 91 10.50 12.19 25.98
N GLY A 92 9.43 12.01 25.19
CA GLY A 92 8.87 13.03 24.32
C GLY A 92 9.70 13.25 23.04
N GLN A 93 10.67 12.39 22.75
CA GLN A 93 11.53 12.52 21.58
C GLN A 93 10.93 11.82 20.38
N ARG A 94 11.06 12.45 19.20
CA ARG A 94 10.76 11.79 17.93
C ARG A 94 11.87 10.82 17.57
N VAL A 95 11.48 9.58 17.30
CA VAL A 95 12.37 8.52 16.83
C VAL A 95 11.90 8.07 15.46
N ASP A 96 12.83 7.96 14.51
CA ASP A 96 12.60 7.39 13.20
C ASP A 96 13.09 5.93 13.17
N ALA A 97 12.28 5.06 12.59
CA ALA A 97 12.53 3.62 12.51
C ALA A 97 11.97 3.03 11.22
N SER A 98 12.27 1.77 10.96
CA SER A 98 11.77 1.08 9.78
C SER A 98 11.67 -0.42 10.00
N SER A 99 10.84 -1.07 9.18
CA SER A 99 10.92 -2.52 8.98
C SER A 99 12.19 -2.89 8.22
N LYS A 100 12.48 -4.19 8.13
CA LYS A 100 13.34 -4.69 7.05
C LYS A 100 12.70 -4.41 5.68
N VAL A 101 13.50 -4.47 4.62
CA VAL A 101 12.99 -4.56 3.25
C VAL A 101 12.52 -5.99 2.99
N PHE A 102 11.31 -6.13 2.47
CA PHE A 102 10.74 -7.38 1.97
C PHE A 102 11.02 -7.48 0.48
N LEU A 103 11.57 -8.61 0.04
CA LEU A 103 11.86 -8.87 -1.36
C LEU A 103 10.71 -9.69 -1.97
N PRO A 104 10.49 -9.64 -3.30
CA PRO A 104 9.38 -10.35 -3.95
C PRO A 104 9.37 -11.86 -3.66
N LYS A 105 10.55 -12.48 -3.50
CA LYS A 105 10.70 -13.90 -3.14
C LYS A 105 10.09 -14.26 -1.78
N ASP A 106 9.97 -13.28 -0.88
CA ASP A 106 9.44 -13.48 0.47
C ASP A 106 7.91 -13.60 0.46
N LYS A 107 7.24 -13.16 -0.63
CA LYS A 107 5.78 -13.15 -0.79
C LYS A 107 5.05 -12.50 0.39
N GLN A 108 5.64 -11.44 0.94
CA GLN A 108 5.08 -10.73 2.09
C GLN A 108 4.00 -9.75 1.60
N HIS A 109 2.76 -9.96 2.04
CA HIS A 109 1.62 -9.07 1.74
C HIS A 109 1.15 -8.23 2.94
N ALA A 110 1.65 -8.52 4.13
CA ALA A 110 1.28 -7.78 5.33
C ALA A 110 2.43 -7.70 6.32
N TRP A 111 2.47 -6.67 7.16
CA TRP A 111 3.41 -6.55 8.25
C TRP A 111 2.76 -5.80 9.42
N THR A 112 3.09 -6.20 10.64
CA THR A 112 2.59 -5.54 11.84
C THR A 112 3.67 -4.63 12.41
N LEU A 113 3.35 -3.33 12.49
CA LEU A 113 4.14 -2.33 13.18
C LEU A 113 3.82 -2.40 14.66
N GLU A 114 4.83 -2.73 15.46
CA GLU A 114 4.78 -2.68 16.92
C GLU A 114 5.80 -1.64 17.40
N LEU A 115 5.36 -0.74 18.27
CA LEU A 115 6.26 0.22 18.89
C LEU A 115 7.02 -0.44 20.06
N PRO A 116 8.24 0.01 20.38
CA PRO A 116 9.05 -0.64 21.42
C PRO A 116 8.40 -0.60 22.81
N ASN A 117 7.60 0.42 23.11
CA ASN A 117 6.93 0.58 24.40
C ASN A 117 5.42 0.83 24.24
N PRO A 118 4.59 0.39 25.20
CA PRO A 118 3.14 0.59 25.15
C PRO A 118 2.70 2.05 25.26
N ASP A 119 3.55 2.93 25.78
CA ASP A 119 3.25 4.37 25.91
C ASP A 119 3.78 5.20 24.72
N ASP A 120 4.50 4.56 23.80
CA ASP A 120 4.99 5.23 22.60
C ASP A 120 3.80 5.56 21.67
N ARG A 121 3.86 6.74 21.04
CA ARG A 121 2.81 7.22 20.15
C ARG A 121 3.29 7.24 18.72
N LEU A 122 2.64 6.49 17.84
CA LEU A 122 2.89 6.58 16.40
C LEU A 122 2.60 8.01 15.93
N VAL A 123 3.41 8.53 15.01
CA VAL A 123 3.16 9.82 14.36
C VAL A 123 2.82 9.62 12.89
N LEU A 124 3.66 8.84 12.20
CA LEU A 124 3.41 8.48 10.80
C LEU A 124 3.93 7.08 10.51
N ALA A 125 3.29 6.42 9.55
CA ALA A 125 3.83 5.24 8.88
C ALA A 125 3.71 5.42 7.36
N ALA A 126 4.75 5.07 6.64
CA ALA A 126 4.81 5.14 5.19
C ALA A 126 5.27 3.80 4.63
N VAL A 127 4.42 3.16 3.83
CA VAL A 127 4.86 2.05 2.98
C VAL A 127 5.66 2.64 1.83
N GLN A 128 6.85 2.11 1.57
CA GLN A 128 7.71 2.50 0.48
C GLN A 128 7.88 1.31 -0.47
N ARG A 129 7.43 1.48 -1.71
CA ARG A 129 7.74 0.55 -2.81
C ARG A 129 9.02 1.02 -3.49
N MET A 130 9.90 0.09 -3.80
CA MET A 130 11.19 0.34 -4.42
C MET A 130 11.34 -0.53 -5.67
N ALA A 131 12.24 -0.13 -6.55
CA ALA A 131 12.71 -0.95 -7.66
C ALA A 131 14.24 -1.00 -7.65
N ILE A 132 14.80 -2.08 -8.20
CA ILE A 132 16.24 -2.21 -8.45
C ILE A 132 16.48 -1.76 -9.90
N VAL A 133 17.23 -0.67 -10.06
CA VAL A 133 17.65 -0.15 -11.38
C VAL A 133 19.15 -0.33 -11.54
N ASN A 134 19.60 -0.52 -12.79
CA ASN A 134 21.01 -0.76 -13.12
C ASN A 134 21.66 -1.97 -12.40
N GLY A 135 20.84 -2.87 -11.84
CA GLY A 135 21.29 -4.12 -11.20
C GLY A 135 21.62 -4.02 -9.71
N ASP A 136 21.82 -2.82 -9.17
CA ASP A 136 22.28 -2.62 -7.78
C ASP A 136 21.64 -1.44 -7.05
N ARG A 137 21.03 -0.49 -7.77
CA ARG A 137 20.51 0.74 -7.17
C ARG A 137 19.05 0.59 -6.79
N LEU A 138 18.75 0.67 -5.51
CA LEU A 138 17.39 0.81 -5.01
C LEU A 138 16.89 2.25 -5.21
N VAL A 139 15.73 2.38 -5.85
CA VAL A 139 15.04 3.67 -6.04
C VAL A 139 13.62 3.52 -5.53
N GLN A 140 13.16 4.46 -4.71
CA GLN A 140 11.76 4.51 -4.28
C GLN A 140 10.86 4.86 -5.47
N THR A 141 9.90 4.00 -5.77
CA THR A 141 8.95 4.15 -6.89
C THR A 141 7.52 4.43 -6.44
N GLY A 142 7.26 4.45 -5.14
CA GLY A 142 6.00 4.94 -4.60
C GLY A 142 5.97 4.90 -3.08
N TYR A 143 5.06 5.68 -2.50
CA TYR A 143 4.77 5.59 -1.07
C TYR A 143 3.34 5.96 -0.70
N TRP A 144 2.84 5.33 0.37
CA TRP A 144 1.49 5.43 0.90
C TRP A 144 1.58 5.79 2.38
N VAL A 145 0.89 6.83 2.82
CA VAL A 145 1.14 7.46 4.13
C VAL A 145 -0.09 7.38 5.02
N LEU A 146 0.11 6.86 6.22
CA LEU A 146 -0.77 7.00 7.37
C LEU A 146 -0.21 8.08 8.30
N ALA A 147 -1.04 9.04 8.68
CA ALA A 147 -0.81 9.91 9.82
C ALA A 147 -1.64 9.41 11.01
N ALA A 148 -1.00 9.13 12.14
CA ALA A 148 -1.71 8.81 13.36
C ALA A 148 -2.24 10.11 13.99
N GLN A 149 -3.44 10.05 14.53
CA GLN A 149 -4.04 11.11 15.32
C GLN A 149 -4.35 10.61 16.72
N ASP A 150 -4.25 11.50 17.70
CA ASP A 150 -4.61 11.16 19.07
C ASP A 150 -6.14 11.04 19.17
N SER A 151 -6.60 9.88 19.65
CA SER A 151 -8.01 9.59 19.97
C SER A 151 -8.46 10.24 21.28
#